data_AF-A0A0M3HP96-F1
#
_entry.id   AF-A0A0M3HP96-F1
#
_cell.length_a   1.000
_cell.length_b   1.000
_cell.length_c   1.000
_cell.angle_alpha   90.00
_cell.angle_beta   90.00
_cell.angle_gamma   90.00
#
_symmetry.space_group_name_H-M   'P 1'
#
loop_
_entity.id
_entity.type
_entity.pdbx_description
1 polymer ?
#
loop_
_entity_poly.entity_id
_entity_poly.type
_entity_poly.pdbx_seq_one_letter_code
_entity_poly.pdbx_strand_id
1 'polypeptide(L)'
;MLTTPRSAYSLLHNLVLILFAANANAAPFNGTDSSLQRRFPQAIIIGVKKAGTRALLEFLRLNPAIKAPGPEVHFFDKNFDKGFEWYR
;
A
#
# COMPACT_ATOMS: atom_id res chain seq x y z
N MET A 1 -53.14 -17.19 28.46
CA MET A 1 -51.91 -17.99 28.23
C MET A 1 -51.47 -17.77 26.79
N LEU A 2 -50.53 -16.85 26.58
CA LEU A 2 -50.00 -16.47 25.26
C LEU A 2 -48.81 -17.37 24.90
N THR A 3 -48.94 -18.23 23.89
CA THR A 3 -47.77 -18.90 23.29
C THR A 3 -48.10 -19.52 21.93
N THR A 4 -48.10 -18.68 20.89
CA THR A 4 -47.69 -18.96 19.51
C THR A 4 -47.15 -17.66 18.91
N PRO A 5 -46.33 -17.62 17.84
CA PRO A 5 -45.56 -18.67 17.17
C PRO A 5 -44.06 -18.30 17.15
N ARG A 6 -43.27 -18.74 18.13
CA ARG A 6 -41.83 -18.43 18.22
C ARG A 6 -40.97 -19.13 17.16
N SER A 7 -41.53 -20.09 16.42
CA SER A 7 -40.80 -20.95 15.47
C SER A 7 -40.60 -20.32 14.09
N ALA A 8 -41.56 -19.53 13.59
CA ALA A 8 -41.47 -18.94 12.24
C ALA A 8 -40.37 -17.86 12.13
N TYR A 9 -40.18 -17.10 13.20
CA TYR A 9 -39.12 -16.08 13.26
C TYR A 9 -37.73 -16.71 13.27
N SER A 10 -37.54 -17.92 13.78
CA SER A 10 -36.22 -18.57 13.82
C SER A 10 -35.65 -18.80 12.41
N LEU A 11 -36.49 -19.24 11.47
CA LEU A 11 -36.09 -19.47 10.09
C LEU A 11 -35.87 -18.17 9.31
N LEU A 12 -36.71 -17.15 9.54
CA LEU A 12 -36.53 -15.82 8.94
C LEU A 12 -35.27 -15.13 9.46
N HIS A 13 -34.93 -15.28 10.75
CA HIS A 13 -33.70 -14.73 11.31
C HIS A 13 -32.47 -15.40 10.70
N ASN A 14 -32.47 -16.74 10.57
CA ASN A 14 -31.37 -17.45 9.91
C ASN A 14 -31.20 -17.01 8.45
N LEU A 15 -32.29 -16.79 7.72
CA LEU A 15 -32.25 -16.35 6.32
C LEU A 15 -31.76 -14.90 6.19
N VAL A 16 -32.22 -13.97 7.04
CA VAL A 16 -31.76 -12.58 7.07
C VAL A 16 -30.28 -12.47 7.50
N LEU A 17 -29.84 -13.31 8.45
CA LEU A 17 -28.44 -13.35 8.88
C LEU A 17 -27.51 -13.84 7.75
N ILE A 18 -27.95 -14.84 6.97
CA ILE A 18 -27.22 -15.33 5.78
C ILE A 18 -27.14 -14.26 4.69
N LEU A 19 -28.24 -13.51 4.45
CA LEU A 19 -28.27 -12.44 3.44
C LEU A 19 -27.39 -11.23 3.86
N PHE A 20 -27.38 -10.87 5.15
CA PHE A 20 -26.49 -9.81 5.67
C PHE A 20 -25.02 -10.24 5.66
N ALA A 21 -24.72 -11.50 5.99
CA ALA A 21 -23.36 -12.04 5.90
C ALA A 21 -22.84 -12.14 4.45
N ALA A 22 -23.71 -12.44 3.47
CA ALA A 22 -23.33 -12.47 2.05
C ALA A 22 -22.87 -11.10 1.52
N ASN A 23 -23.38 -9.99 2.09
CA ASN A 23 -23.00 -8.62 1.73
C ASN A 23 -21.67 -8.15 2.38
N ALA A 24 -21.08 -8.98 3.25
CA ALA A 24 -19.78 -8.70 3.87
C ALA A 24 -18.57 -9.20 3.03
N ASN A 25 -18.79 -9.74 1.83
CA ASN A 25 -17.73 -10.04 0.87
C ASN A 25 -17.23 -8.80 0.12
N ALA A 26 -17.15 -7.65 0.80
CA ALA A 26 -16.19 -6.64 0.39
C ALA A 26 -14.83 -7.28 0.57
N ALA A 27 -14.28 -7.82 -0.52
CA ALA A 27 -12.92 -8.34 -0.55
C ALA A 27 -12.06 -7.30 0.19
N PRO A 28 -11.39 -7.67 1.31
CA PRO A 28 -10.44 -6.76 1.91
C PRO A 28 -9.50 -6.38 0.78
N PHE A 29 -9.28 -5.08 0.60
CA PHE A 29 -8.22 -4.61 -0.29
C PHE A 29 -7.00 -5.40 0.12
N ASN A 30 -6.66 -6.38 -0.71
CA ASN A 30 -5.50 -7.22 -0.54
C ASN A 30 -4.37 -6.29 -0.94
N GLY A 31 -4.07 -5.33 -0.06
CA GLY A 31 -2.73 -4.83 0.12
C GLY A 31 -1.98 -6.07 0.54
N THR A 32 -1.64 -6.89 -0.46
CA THR A 32 -0.64 -7.91 -0.35
C THR A 32 0.45 -7.25 0.46
N ASP A 33 0.79 -7.83 1.60
CA ASP A 33 2.13 -7.77 2.13
C ASP A 33 3.03 -8.37 1.04
N SER A 34 3.14 -7.64 -0.08
CA SER A 34 4.12 -7.85 -1.10
C SER A 34 5.40 -7.63 -0.32
N SER A 35 6.08 -8.73 -0.02
CA SER A 35 7.46 -8.77 0.43
C SER A 35 8.13 -7.45 0.10
N LEU A 36 8.59 -6.69 1.11
CA LEU A 36 9.28 -5.40 0.94
C LEU A 36 10.52 -5.63 0.05
N GLN A 37 10.30 -5.65 -1.26
CA GLN A 37 11.26 -5.99 -2.28
C GLN A 37 11.90 -4.69 -2.71
N ARG A 38 13.21 -4.63 -2.53
CA ARG A 38 14.04 -3.55 -3.05
C ARG A 38 14.02 -3.60 -4.57
N ARG A 39 13.73 -2.47 -5.21
CA ARG A 39 13.59 -2.35 -6.67
C ARG A 39 14.43 -1.18 -7.15
N PHE A 40 14.92 -1.28 -8.37
CA PHE A 40 15.58 -0.15 -9.02
C PHE A 40 14.62 1.04 -9.18
N PRO A 41 15.14 2.27 -9.09
CA PRO A 41 14.32 3.46 -9.25
C PRO A 41 13.80 3.54 -10.68
N GLN A 42 12.50 3.81 -10.82
CA GLN A 42 11.87 4.06 -12.12
C GLN A 42 12.16 5.47 -12.65
N ALA A 43 12.47 6.41 -11.75
CA ALA A 43 12.80 7.78 -12.08
C ALA A 43 13.92 8.29 -11.17
N ILE A 44 14.81 9.12 -11.71
CA ILE A 44 15.97 9.67 -11.01
C ILE A 44 16.00 11.18 -11.19
N ILE A 45 16.17 11.91 -10.07
CA ILE A 45 16.42 13.35 -10.10
C ILE A 45 17.94 13.54 -10.23
N ILE A 46 18.40 13.89 -11.44
CA ILE A 46 19.84 13.99 -11.76
C ILE A 46 20.47 15.36 -11.49
N GLY A 47 19.68 16.42 -11.29
CA GLY A 47 20.22 17.77 -11.09
C GLY A 47 19.22 18.88 -11.44
N VAL A 48 19.64 20.14 -11.49
CA VAL A 48 21.01 20.66 -11.24
C VAL A 48 21.24 21.05 -9.78
N LYS A 49 22.52 21.13 -9.36
CA LYS A 49 22.87 21.61 -8.02
C LYS A 49 22.27 22.99 -7.78
N LYS A 50 21.75 23.23 -6.56
CA LYS A 50 21.11 24.49 -6.14
C LYS A 50 19.75 24.82 -6.79
N ALA A 51 19.21 23.98 -7.67
CA ALA A 51 17.86 24.18 -8.23
C ALA A 51 16.71 23.75 -7.29
N GLY A 52 17.02 23.24 -6.09
CA GLY A 52 16.01 22.80 -5.13
C GLY A 52 15.56 21.35 -5.31
N THR A 53 16.42 20.46 -5.82
CA THR A 53 16.15 19.01 -5.95
C THR A 53 15.66 18.36 -4.64
N ARG A 54 16.16 18.84 -3.49
CA ARG A 54 15.71 18.38 -2.17
C ARG A 54 14.26 18.75 -1.86
N ALA A 55 13.83 19.97 -2.18
CA ALA A 55 12.45 20.40 -1.97
C ALA A 55 11.50 19.58 -2.86
N LEU A 56 11.87 19.38 -4.13
CA LEU A 56 11.12 18.52 -5.04
C LEU A 56 10.97 17.09 -4.49
N LEU A 57 12.05 16.51 -3.96
CA LEU A 57 12.00 15.17 -3.37
C LEU A 57 11.04 15.10 -2.17
N GLU A 58 11.03 16.12 -1.30
CA GLU A 58 10.08 16.17 -0.17
C GLU A 58 8.63 16.30 -0.63
N PHE A 59 8.36 17.10 -1.67
CA PHE A 59 7.01 17.18 -2.22
C PHE A 59 6.55 15.86 -2.82
N LEU A 60 7.43 15.14 -3.51
CA LEU A 60 7.11 13.82 -4.06
C LEU A 60 6.83 12.79 -2.97
N ARG A 61 7.46 12.90 -1.80
CA ARG A 61 7.20 12.00 -0.65
C ARG A 61 5.80 12.13 -0.06
N LEU A 62 5.10 13.24 -0.30
CA LEU A 62 3.71 13.39 0.15
C LEU A 62 2.75 12.44 -0.58
N ASN A 63 3.16 11.90 -1.74
CA ASN A 63 2.33 10.97 -2.50
C ASN A 63 2.48 9.53 -1.98
N PRO A 64 1.38 8.84 -1.58
CA PRO A 64 1.46 7.47 -1.06
C PRO A 64 2.02 6.45 -2.07
N ALA A 65 1.93 6.73 -3.38
CA ALA A 65 2.45 5.87 -4.44
C ALA A 65 3.96 6.02 -4.68
N ILE A 66 4.59 7.06 -4.14
CA ILE A 66 6.01 7.34 -4.38
C ILE A 66 6.82 6.96 -3.13
N LYS A 67 7.85 6.15 -3.33
CA LYS A 67 8.85 5.84 -2.30
C LYS A 67 10.19 6.38 -2.75
N ALA A 68 10.77 7.24 -1.92
CA ALA A 68 12.04 7.89 -2.19
C ALA A 68 13.05 7.62 -1.05
N PRO A 69 14.33 7.42 -1.36
CA PRO A 69 15.37 7.28 -0.35
C PRO A 69 15.54 8.58 0.44
N GLY A 70 16.00 8.46 1.69
CA GLY A 70 16.25 9.57 2.61
C GLY A 70 17.36 10.51 2.12
N PRO A 71 18.63 10.06 2.15
CA PRO A 71 19.78 10.80 1.64
C PRO A 71 19.98 10.58 0.13
N GLU A 72 20.76 11.48 -0.50
CA GLU A 72 21.26 11.28 -1.86
C GLU A 72 22.18 10.04 -1.88
N VAL A 73 21.82 9.02 -2.66
CA VAL A 73 22.50 7.71 -2.66
C VAL A 73 23.90 7.80 -3.27
N HIS A 74 24.16 8.84 -4.09
CA HIS A 74 25.45 9.05 -4.74
C HIS A 74 25.98 7.77 -5.43
N PHE A 75 25.09 7.07 -6.14
CA PHE A 75 25.46 5.82 -6.82
C PHE A 75 26.33 6.09 -8.05
N PHE A 76 25.84 6.94 -8.96
CA PHE A 76 26.51 7.19 -10.24
C PHE A 76 27.74 8.11 -10.16
N ASP A 77 28.04 8.70 -9.00
CA ASP A 77 29.21 9.56 -8.79
C ASP A 77 30.26 8.91 -7.87
N LYS A 78 29.88 8.44 -6.67
CA LYS A 78 30.83 8.00 -5.64
C LYS A 78 30.80 6.51 -5.34
N ASN A 79 29.69 5.84 -5.60
CA ASN A 79 29.47 4.45 -5.18
C ASN A 79 29.30 3.49 -6.37
N PHE A 80 29.76 3.88 -7.56
CA PHE A 80 29.61 3.06 -8.77
C PHE A 80 30.33 1.71 -8.63
N ASP A 81 31.48 1.72 -7.94
CA ASP A 81 32.34 0.55 -7.72
C ASP A 81 31.66 -0.55 -6.87
N LYS A 82 30.62 -0.20 -6.11
CA LYS A 82 29.87 -1.17 -5.27
C LYS A 82 28.92 -2.04 -6.09
N GLY A 83 28.73 -1.72 -7.37
CA GLY A 83 27.90 -2.47 -8.30
C GLY A 83 26.39 -2.29 -8.08
N PHE A 84 25.61 -2.80 -9.03
CA PHE A 84 24.15 -2.63 -9.05
C PHE A 84 23.42 -3.40 -7.94
N GLU A 85 24.02 -4.47 -7.41
CA GLU A 85 23.41 -5.21 -6.30
C GLU A 85 23.38 -4.37 -5.02
N TRP A 86 24.39 -3.52 -4.80
CA TRP A 86 24.39 -2.56 -3.69
C TRP A 86 23.36 -1.44 -3.89
N TYR A 87 23.07 -1.06 -5.13
CA TYR A 87 22.13 0.01 -5.46
C TYR A 87 20.66 -0.40 -5.30
N ARG A 88 20.36 -1.70 -5.29
CA ARG A 88 18.99 -2.22 -5.26
C ARG A 88 18.26 -1.87 -3.97
#